data_AF-A0AAU6WMU1-F1
#
_entry.id   AF-A0AAU6WMU1-F1
#
_cell.length_a   1.000
_cell.length_b   1.000
_cell.length_c   1.000
_cell.angle_alpha   90.00
_cell.angle_beta   90.00
_cell.angle_gamma   90.00
#
_symmetry.space_group_name_H-M   'P 1'
#
loop_
_entity.id
_entity.type
_entity.pdbx_description
1 polymer ?
#
loop_
_entity_poly.entity_id
_entity_poly.type
_entity_poly.pdbx_seq_one_letter_code
_entity_poly.pdbx_strand_id
1 'polypeptide(L)'
;MISETSIPEHKRYSWLKMISRECLSIIRNGIPLYGCCIYPIIDRSDWDFPDIWHHSGLWDIPDPDSLQREIHYESLLALNEFRQELSDLGLQEEVPVTTDVLI
;
A
#
# COMPACT_ATOMS: atom_id res chain seq x y z
N MET A 1 1.66 -2.46 -14.46
CA MET A 1 1.06 -2.50 -13.11
C MET A 1 1.99 -3.29 -12.22
N ILE A 2 2.23 -2.82 -10.99
CA ILE A 2 2.88 -3.62 -9.95
C ILE A 2 1.76 -4.26 -9.14
N SER A 3 1.60 -5.57 -9.27
CA SER A 3 0.47 -6.30 -8.64
C SER A 3 0.63 -6.47 -7.14
N GLU A 4 1.86 -6.51 -6.64
CA GLU A 4 2.16 -6.75 -5.23
C GLU A 4 3.50 -6.13 -4.85
N THR A 5 3.55 -5.51 -3.66
CA THR A 5 4.79 -5.08 -3.01
C THR A 5 4.58 -4.89 -1.52
N SER A 6 5.54 -5.33 -0.70
CA SER A 6 5.64 -5.04 0.73
C SER A 6 6.96 -5.60 1.26
N ILE A 7 7.25 -5.33 2.53
CA ILE A 7 8.30 -6.00 3.30
C ILE A 7 7.80 -6.18 4.74
N PRO A 8 8.23 -7.19 5.49
CA PRO A 8 7.88 -7.33 6.90
C PRO A 8 8.39 -6.18 7.80
N GLU A 9 7.64 -5.96 8.88
CA GLU A 9 8.04 -5.25 10.09
C GLU A 9 8.56 -3.80 9.87
N HIS A 10 9.68 -3.46 10.52
CA HIS A 10 10.25 -2.12 10.65
C HIS A 10 10.78 -1.54 9.32
N LYS A 11 10.97 -2.37 8.28
CA LYS A 11 11.46 -1.89 6.98
C LYS A 11 10.37 -1.34 6.08
N ARG A 12 9.08 -1.51 6.43
CA ARG A 12 7.92 -1.09 5.65
C ARG A 12 7.99 0.36 5.17
N TYR A 13 8.32 1.31 6.05
CA TYR A 13 8.46 2.72 5.69
C TYR A 13 9.51 2.93 4.60
N SER A 14 10.72 2.43 4.83
CA SER A 14 11.84 2.59 3.89
C SER A 14 11.58 1.92 2.54
N TRP A 15 10.89 0.78 2.55
CA TRP A 15 10.49 0.05 1.37
C TRP A 15 9.46 0.83 0.55
N LEU A 16 8.40 1.33 1.20
CA LEU A 16 7.39 2.16 0.54
C LEU A 16 8.00 3.42 -0.06
N LYS A 17 8.90 4.12 0.65
CA LYS A 17 9.62 5.28 0.09
C LYS A 17 10.46 4.92 -1.13
N MET A 18 11.10 3.76 -1.13
CA MET A 18 11.86 3.27 -2.28
C MET A 18 10.93 2.98 -3.46
N ILE A 19 9.85 2.23 -3.25
CA ILE A 19 8.85 1.94 -4.28
C ILE A 19 8.24 3.21 -4.86
N SER A 20 7.89 4.21 -4.03
CA SER A 20 7.39 5.51 -4.49
C SER A 20 8.37 6.21 -5.44
N ARG A 21 9.68 6.21 -5.11
CA ARG A 21 10.71 6.81 -5.97
C ARG A 21 10.81 6.10 -7.32
N GLU A 22 10.76 4.78 -7.34
CA GLU A 22 10.78 3.99 -8.57
C GLU A 22 9.52 4.22 -9.41
N CYS A 23 8.34 4.24 -8.79
CA CYS A 23 7.08 4.56 -9.46
C CYS A 23 7.11 5.96 -10.10
N LEU A 24 7.58 6.97 -9.36
CA LEU A 24 7.74 8.33 -9.89
C LEU A 24 8.74 8.39 -11.03
N SER A 25 9.83 7.62 -10.96
CA SER A 25 10.81 7.52 -12.05
C SER A 25 10.18 6.96 -13.32
N ILE A 26 9.43 5.87 -13.22
CA ILE A 26 8.69 5.25 -14.34
C ILE A 26 7.74 6.27 -14.98
N ILE A 27 6.92 6.95 -14.15
CA ILE A 27 5.96 7.96 -14.59
C ILE A 27 6.66 9.12 -15.32
N ARG A 28 7.75 9.66 -14.74
CA ARG A 28 8.50 10.78 -15.34
C ARG A 28 9.16 10.44 -16.67
N ASN A 29 9.48 9.16 -16.90
CA ASN A 29 10.01 8.67 -18.17
C ASN A 29 8.92 8.35 -19.20
N GLY A 30 7.64 8.66 -18.91
CA GLY A 30 6.53 8.42 -19.83
C GLY A 30 6.17 6.95 -19.99
N ILE A 31 6.64 6.08 -19.10
CA ILE A 31 6.31 4.65 -19.12
C ILE A 31 4.94 4.47 -18.43
N PRO A 32 3.96 3.81 -19.06
CA PRO A 32 2.64 3.62 -18.47
C PRO A 32 2.69 2.79 -17.17
N LEU A 33 2.33 3.41 -16.05
CA LEU A 33 2.16 2.76 -14.76
C LEU A 33 0.73 2.96 -14.26
N TYR A 34 -0.08 1.90 -14.37
CA TYR A 34 -1.51 1.94 -14.01
C TYR A 34 -1.81 1.75 -12.52
N GLY A 35 -0.79 1.46 -11.70
CA GLY A 35 -0.98 1.21 -10.28
C GLY A 35 0.15 0.41 -9.66
N CYS A 36 0.22 0.52 -8.33
CA CYS A 36 1.12 -0.23 -7.46
C CYS A 36 0.34 -0.69 -6.23
N CYS A 37 0.15 -1.99 -6.10
CA CYS A 37 -0.69 -2.59 -5.06
C CYS A 37 0.15 -3.08 -3.89
N ILE A 38 -0.27 -2.75 -2.68
CA ILE A 38 0.32 -3.26 -1.45
C ILE A 38 -0.30 -4.62 -1.18
N TYR A 39 0.55 -5.64 -1.08
CA TYR A 39 0.12 -6.95 -0.63
C TYR A 39 0.99 -7.42 0.53
N PRO A 40 0.40 -7.74 1.69
CA PRO A 40 -1.04 -7.69 1.95
C PRO A 40 -1.51 -6.27 2.37
N ILE A 41 -2.80 -5.94 2.23
CA ILE A 41 -3.33 -4.66 2.77
C ILE A 41 -3.61 -4.76 4.28
N ILE A 42 -4.19 -5.89 4.69
CA ILE A 42 -4.36 -6.30 6.08
C ILE A 42 -3.43 -7.48 6.29
N ASP A 43 -2.70 -7.52 7.38
CA ASP A 43 -1.75 -8.56 7.70
C ASP A 43 -2.35 -9.96 7.63
N ARG A 44 -1.48 -10.94 7.38
CA ARG A 44 -1.86 -12.33 7.22
C ARG A 44 -0.81 -13.24 7.84
N SER A 45 -1.24 -14.45 8.15
CA SER A 45 -0.32 -15.53 8.49
C SER A 45 0.55 -15.93 7.30
N ASP A 46 1.69 -16.55 7.62
CA ASP A 46 2.53 -17.25 6.66
C ASP A 46 1.77 -18.41 6.00
N TRP A 47 2.21 -18.77 4.80
CA TRP A 47 1.60 -19.84 4.02
C TRP A 47 1.88 -21.23 4.61
N ASP A 48 3.14 -21.48 4.98
CA ASP A 48 3.60 -22.79 5.45
C ASP A 48 3.51 -22.90 6.98
N PHE A 49 3.61 -21.76 7.67
CA PHE A 49 3.59 -21.66 9.13
C PHE A 49 2.45 -20.73 9.61
N PRO A 50 1.19 -21.20 9.67
CA PRO A 50 0.03 -20.34 9.93
C PRO A 50 0.04 -19.58 11.26
N ASP A 51 0.87 -20.01 12.21
CA ASP A 51 1.05 -19.33 13.51
C ASP A 51 2.00 -18.11 13.43
N ILE A 52 2.72 -17.95 12.32
CA ILE A 52 3.65 -16.84 12.09
C ILE A 52 2.91 -15.74 11.33
N TRP A 53 2.91 -14.53 11.90
CA TRP A 53 2.34 -13.33 11.28
C TRP A 53 3.47 -12.37 10.91
N HIS A 54 3.52 -11.97 9.64
CA HIS A 54 4.68 -11.25 9.09
C HIS A 54 4.66 -9.75 9.36
N HIS A 55 3.54 -9.19 9.82
CA HIS A 55 3.38 -7.75 10.04
C HIS A 55 3.84 -6.95 8.81
N SER A 56 3.33 -7.36 7.65
CA SER A 56 3.74 -6.85 6.33
C SER A 56 2.67 -5.96 5.69
N GLY A 57 1.49 -5.86 6.32
CA GLY A 57 0.37 -5.07 5.84
C GLY A 57 0.43 -3.58 6.16
N LEU A 58 -0.59 -2.83 5.74
CA LEU A 58 -0.86 -1.48 6.24
C LEU A 58 -1.56 -1.54 7.60
N TRP A 59 -2.39 -2.56 7.80
CA TRP A 59 -2.97 -2.90 9.10
C TRP A 59 -2.39 -4.22 9.60
N ASP A 60 -1.77 -4.19 10.78
CA ASP A 60 -1.33 -5.37 11.51
C ASP A 60 -2.50 -6.05 12.23
N ILE A 61 -2.35 -7.36 12.44
CA ILE A 61 -3.21 -8.16 13.31
C ILE A 61 -2.35 -8.58 14.52
N PRO A 62 -2.38 -7.83 15.63
CA PRO A 62 -1.55 -8.13 16.80
C PRO A 62 -2.06 -9.35 17.58
N ASP A 63 -3.31 -9.74 17.36
CA ASP A 63 -3.93 -10.90 17.98
C ASP A 63 -4.73 -11.70 16.92
N PRO A 64 -4.28 -12.92 16.57
CA PRO A 64 -4.94 -13.78 15.59
C PRO A 64 -6.37 -14.20 15.96
N ASP A 65 -6.74 -14.18 17.25
CA ASP A 65 -8.07 -14.60 17.70
C ASP A 65 -9.11 -13.48 17.55
N SER A 66 -8.77 -12.26 18.00
CA SER A 66 -9.68 -11.11 17.90
C SER A 66 -9.71 -10.47 16.52
N LEU A 67 -8.68 -10.68 15.69
CA LEU A 67 -8.52 -10.06 14.37
C LEU A 67 -8.64 -8.53 14.39
N GLN A 68 -8.35 -7.93 15.54
CA GLN A 68 -8.28 -6.48 15.70
C GLN A 68 -7.22 -5.91 14.75
N ARG A 69 -7.49 -4.75 14.16
CA ARG A 69 -6.61 -4.14 13.16
C ARG A 69 -5.92 -2.94 13.75
N GLU A 70 -4.60 -2.96 13.73
CA GLU A 70 -3.77 -1.83 14.16
C GLU A 70 -3.07 -1.23 12.94
N ILE A 71 -3.21 0.08 12.74
CA ILE A 71 -2.60 0.73 11.57
C ILE A 71 -1.10 0.91 11.80
N HIS A 72 -0.28 0.49 10.83
CA HIS A 72 1.14 0.82 10.82
C HIS A 72 1.33 2.27 10.37
N TYR A 73 1.47 3.18 11.34
CA TYR A 73 1.45 4.61 11.11
C TYR A 73 2.51 5.09 10.11
N GLU A 74 3.72 4.54 10.15
CA GLU A 74 4.78 4.96 9.22
C GLU A 74 4.46 4.54 7.78
N SER A 75 3.83 3.37 7.58
CA SER A 75 3.36 2.99 6.24
C SER A 75 2.31 3.96 5.72
N LEU A 76 1.34 4.36 6.56
CA LEU A 76 0.34 5.36 6.20
C LEU A 76 0.99 6.69 5.82
N LEU A 77 2.01 7.12 6.57
CA LEU A 77 2.76 8.34 6.27
C LEU A 77 3.41 8.28 4.89
N ALA A 78 4.15 7.20 4.58
CA ALA A 78 4.81 7.03 3.28
C ALA A 78 3.81 7.04 2.11
N LEU A 79 2.65 6.42 2.28
CA LEU A 79 1.60 6.39 1.25
C LEU A 79 0.97 7.76 1.04
N ASN A 80 0.73 8.52 2.10
CA ASN A 80 0.22 9.89 2.01
C ASN A 80 1.23 10.83 1.33
N GLU A 81 2.52 10.69 1.64
CA GLU A 81 3.59 11.41 0.95
C GLU A 81 3.60 11.09 -0.54
N PHE A 82 3.51 9.80 -0.90
CA PHE A 82 3.48 9.40 -2.31
C PHE A 82 2.24 9.91 -3.05
N ARG A 83 1.06 9.87 -2.40
CA ARG A 83 -0.17 10.44 -2.95
C ARG A 83 -0.02 11.93 -3.22
N GLN A 84 0.61 12.68 -2.31
CA GLN A 84 0.89 14.10 -2.52
C GLN A 84 1.85 14.33 -3.69
N GLU A 85 2.93 13.54 -3.79
CA GLU A 85 3.90 13.61 -4.88
C GLU A 85 3.24 13.34 -6.26
N LEU A 86 2.28 12.41 -6.33
CA LEU A 86 1.49 12.15 -7.54
C LEU A 86 0.55 13.31 -7.88
N SER A 87 -0.11 13.89 -6.88
CA SER A 87 -0.97 15.08 -7.02
C SER A 87 -0.17 16.27 -7.60
N ASP A 88 1.05 16.48 -7.13
CA ASP A 88 1.93 17.55 -7.59
C ASP A 88 2.38 17.37 -9.05
N LEU A 89 2.36 16.13 -9.57
CA LEU A 89 2.60 15.83 -10.99
C LEU A 89 1.36 16.04 -11.88
N GLY A 90 0.23 16.48 -11.31
CA GLY A 90 -1.02 16.65 -12.05
C GLY A 90 -1.71 15.34 -12.41
N LEU A 91 -1.28 14.21 -11.82
CA LEU A 91 -1.99 12.94 -11.93
C LEU A 91 -3.16 12.98 -10.93
N GLN A 92 -4.26 13.59 -11.37
CA GLN A 92 -5.52 13.55 -10.63
C GLN A 92 -6.20 12.19 -10.79
N GLU A 93 -6.91 11.76 -9.75
CA GLU A 93 -7.92 10.73 -9.90
C GLU A 93 -9.06 11.28 -10.76
N GLU A 94 -9.14 10.88 -12.03
CA GLU A 94 -10.44 10.79 -12.69
C GLU A 94 -11.16 9.58 -12.09
N VAL A 95 -11.78 9.75 -10.91
CA VAL A 95 -12.84 8.84 -10.47
C VAL A 95 -14.15 9.47 -10.91
N PRO A 96 -14.83 8.96 -11.95
CA PRO A 96 -16.19 9.36 -12.22
C PRO A 96 -17.03 9.00 -10.98
N VAL A 97 -17.52 10.01 -10.27
CA VAL A 97 -18.56 9.81 -9.26
C VAL A 97 -19.83 9.44 -10.02
N THR A 98 -20.08 8.15 -10.20
CA THR A 98 -21.43 7.68 -10.54
C THR A 98 -22.28 7.79 -9.29
N THR A 99 -23.10 8.84 -9.23
CA THR A 99 -24.10 9.08 -8.18
C THR A 99 -25.29 8.12 -8.31
N ASP A 100 -25.05 6.81 -8.43
CA ASP A 100 -26.11 5.81 -8.49
C ASP A 100 -25.67 4.53 -7.79
N VAL A 101 -25.76 4.53 -6.45
CA VAL A 101 -26.10 3.31 -5.71
C VAL A 101 -27.23 3.68 -4.75
N LEU A 102 -28.43 3.74 -5.30
CA LEU A 102 -29.61 3.25 -4.59
C LEU A 102 -29.53 1.72 -4.65
N ILE A 103 -29.35 1.06 -3.51
CA ILE A 103 -30.00 -0.18 -3.02
C ILE A 103 -29.48 -0.41 -1.60
#